data_AF-A0AAE1U8E1-F1
#
_entry.id   AF-A0AAE1U8E1-F1
#
_cell.length_a   1.000
_cell.length_b   1.000
_cell.length_c   1.000
_cell.angle_alpha   90.00
_cell.angle_beta   90.00
_cell.angle_gamma   90.00
#
_symmetry.space_group_name_H-M   'P 1'
#
loop_
_entity.id
_entity.type
_entity.pdbx_description
1 polymer ?
#
loop_
_entity_poly.entity_id
_entity_poly.type
_entity_poly.pdbx_seq_one_letter_code
_entity_poly.pdbx_strand_id
1 'polypeptide(L)'
;MVTLKDNPITASESYLKSTSTRLHENHYYRSDVKLALAQMYGHRGGDGRQQQNLLCDLSKDTLERKERLCREVLALADVLCPGESRLRALLLYELQSVWREQHRRLPRKLRNSPKSKTLLQECEGALKVASKVLQREAPLQDEYQLGLQAEAELHELSSLITKLFR
;
A
#
# COMPACT_ATOMS: atom_id res chain seq x y z
N MET A 1 -17.16 23.63 -13.05
CA MET A 1 -16.08 22.63 -12.95
C MET A 1 -15.10 23.13 -11.90
N VAL A 2 -15.15 22.59 -10.68
CA VAL A 2 -14.27 23.04 -9.58
C VAL A 2 -12.88 22.47 -9.86
N THR A 3 -11.97 23.33 -10.30
CA THR A 3 -10.56 22.97 -10.42
C THR A 3 -9.93 22.97 -9.03
N LEU A 4 -9.61 21.77 -8.52
CA LEU A 4 -8.65 21.64 -7.42
C LEU A 4 -7.32 22.19 -7.95
N LYS A 5 -7.00 23.43 -7.57
CA LYS A 5 -5.79 24.13 -8.02
C LYS A 5 -4.50 23.47 -7.51
N ASP A 6 -4.60 22.70 -6.43
CA ASP A 6 -3.48 22.05 -5.76
C ASP A 6 -3.39 20.56 -6.11
N ASN A 7 -2.15 20.03 -6.15
CA ASN A 7 -1.90 18.61 -6.28
C ASN A 7 -2.68 17.83 -5.20
N PRO A 8 -3.49 16.81 -5.54
CA PRO A 8 -4.36 16.10 -4.59
C PRO A 8 -3.59 15.49 -3.41
N ILE A 9 -2.34 15.08 -3.61
CA ILE A 9 -1.47 14.57 -2.52
C ILE A 9 -1.15 15.70 -1.54
N THR A 10 -0.70 16.85 -2.05
CA THR A 10 -0.34 18.02 -1.23
C THR A 10 -1.56 18.57 -0.48
N ALA A 11 -2.73 18.62 -1.14
CA ALA A 11 -3.98 19.04 -0.52
C ALA A 11 -4.39 18.08 0.61
N SER A 12 -4.26 16.77 0.39
CA SER A 12 -4.59 15.75 1.38
C SER A 12 -3.66 15.79 2.60
N GLU A 13 -2.35 15.94 2.40
CA GLU A 13 -1.40 16.11 3.51
C GLU A 13 -1.67 17.41 4.30
N SER A 14 -2.00 18.50 3.60
CA SER A 14 -2.37 19.76 4.24
C SER A 14 -3.66 19.64 5.05
N TYR A 15 -4.63 18.88 4.55
CA TYR A 15 -5.86 18.57 5.26
C TYR A 15 -5.58 17.79 6.56
N LEU A 16 -4.77 16.72 6.48
CA LEU A 16 -4.39 15.94 7.67
C LEU A 16 -3.59 16.78 8.68
N LYS A 17 -2.75 17.71 8.22
CA LYS A 17 -2.02 18.60 9.12
C LYS A 17 -2.96 19.60 9.81
N SER A 18 -3.79 20.30 9.05
CA SER A 18 -4.68 21.35 9.57
C SER A 18 -5.80 20.84 10.48
N THR A 19 -6.27 19.62 10.27
CA THR A 19 -7.36 19.03 11.08
C THR A 19 -6.87 18.26 12.31
N SER A 20 -5.55 18.07 12.48
CA SER A 20 -4.97 17.25 13.56
C SER A 20 -5.29 17.77 14.96
N THR A 21 -5.52 19.07 15.12
CA THR A 21 -5.85 19.70 16.40
C THR A 21 -7.36 19.71 16.70
N ARG A 22 -8.20 19.46 15.70
CA ARG A 22 -9.67 19.60 15.79
C ARG A 22 -10.40 18.27 15.71
N LEU A 23 -9.85 17.31 14.98
CA LEU A 23 -10.45 16.01 14.72
C LEU A 23 -9.55 14.91 15.26
N HIS A 24 -10.15 13.92 15.93
CA HIS A 24 -9.43 12.75 16.41
C HIS A 24 -8.71 12.01 15.28
N GLU A 25 -7.59 11.34 15.58
CA GLU A 25 -6.74 10.67 14.58
C GLU A 25 -7.48 9.64 13.72
N ASN A 26 -8.51 9.01 14.32
CA ASN A 26 -9.37 8.00 13.71
C ASN A 26 -10.73 8.55 13.26
N HIS A 27 -10.89 9.87 13.22
CA HIS A 27 -12.12 10.50 12.72
C HIS A 27 -12.34 10.11 11.26
N TYR A 28 -13.58 9.74 10.89
CA TYR A 28 -13.92 9.22 9.56
C TYR A 28 -13.28 10.00 8.40
N TYR A 29 -13.47 11.33 8.34
CA TYR A 29 -12.85 12.16 7.28
C TYR A 29 -11.31 12.10 7.24
N ARG A 30 -10.65 11.97 8.39
CA ARG A 30 -9.19 11.82 8.44
C ARG A 30 -8.79 10.44 7.95
N SER A 31 -9.46 9.40 8.42
CA SER A 31 -9.20 8.01 8.00
C SER A 31 -9.43 7.79 6.51
N ASP A 32 -10.45 8.42 5.94
CA ASP A 32 -10.75 8.38 4.51
C ASP A 32 -9.65 9.07 3.68
N VAL A 33 -9.20 10.26 4.11
CA VAL A 33 -8.07 10.95 3.46
C VAL A 33 -6.75 10.16 3.60
N LYS A 34 -6.53 9.49 4.73
CA LYS A 34 -5.36 8.60 4.90
C LYS A 34 -5.39 7.42 3.93
N LEU A 35 -6.56 6.79 3.76
CA LEU A 35 -6.76 5.71 2.79
C LEU A 35 -6.47 6.19 1.36
N ALA A 36 -7.05 7.34 0.99
CA ALA A 36 -6.82 7.93 -0.33
C ALA A 36 -5.34 8.27 -0.56
N LEU A 37 -4.64 8.86 0.43
CA LEU A 37 -3.20 9.12 0.35
C LEU A 37 -2.39 7.83 0.19
N ALA A 38 -2.72 6.79 0.97
CA ALA A 38 -2.06 5.50 0.89
C ALA A 38 -2.16 4.91 -0.52
N GLN A 39 -3.31 5.02 -1.18
CA GLN A 39 -3.53 4.54 -2.56
C GLN A 39 -2.88 5.46 -3.61
N MET A 40 -2.90 6.77 -3.40
CA MET A 40 -2.30 7.73 -4.34
C MET A 40 -0.77 7.63 -4.39
N TYR A 41 -0.08 7.41 -3.27
CA TYR A 41 1.38 7.30 -3.28
C TYR A 41 1.86 6.12 -4.13
N GLY A 42 2.73 6.37 -5.11
CA GLY A 42 3.27 5.31 -5.95
C GLY A 42 2.33 4.85 -7.09
N HIS A 43 1.18 5.52 -7.27
CA HIS A 43 0.27 5.30 -8.38
C HIS A 43 0.43 6.36 -9.47
N ARG A 44 0.38 5.94 -10.74
CA ARG A 44 0.44 6.85 -11.88
C ARG A 44 -0.89 7.61 -11.97
N GLY A 45 -0.91 8.88 -11.59
CA GLY A 45 -2.09 9.73 -11.78
C GLY A 45 -2.49 9.80 -13.25
N GLY A 46 -3.80 9.71 -13.53
CA GLY A 46 -4.36 9.70 -14.90
C GLY A 46 -4.14 11.00 -15.69
N ASP A 47 -3.72 12.08 -15.02
CA ASP A 47 -3.29 13.30 -15.69
C ASP A 47 -1.76 13.21 -15.84
N GLY A 48 -1.27 12.98 -17.07
CA GLY A 48 0.13 12.72 -17.45
C GLY A 48 1.17 13.79 -17.05
N ARG A 49 0.81 14.70 -16.15
CA ARG A 49 1.62 15.75 -15.51
C ARG A 49 2.33 15.27 -14.24
N GLN A 50 1.94 14.14 -13.64
CA GLN A 50 2.61 13.58 -12.46
C GLN A 50 3.79 12.69 -12.85
N GLN A 51 4.90 13.31 -13.26
CA GLN A 51 6.11 12.62 -13.71
C GLN A 51 6.86 11.84 -12.60
N GLN A 52 6.52 12.03 -11.31
CA GLN A 52 7.34 11.58 -10.17
C GLN A 52 6.54 10.88 -9.05
N ASN A 53 5.52 10.08 -9.40
CA ASN A 53 4.75 9.33 -8.41
C ASN A 53 4.77 7.82 -8.65
N LEU A 54 5.84 7.31 -9.26
CA LEU A 54 6.10 5.87 -9.29
C LEU A 54 6.66 5.44 -7.95
N LEU A 55 6.27 4.25 -7.48
CA LEU A 55 6.72 3.70 -6.20
C LEU A 55 8.27 3.67 -6.09
N CYS A 56 8.95 3.38 -7.19
CA CYS A 56 10.42 3.34 -7.26
C CYS A 56 11.07 4.72 -7.09
N ASP A 57 10.36 5.79 -7.40
CA ASP A 57 10.87 7.17 -7.40
C ASP A 57 10.54 7.91 -6.10
N LEU A 58 9.71 7.33 -5.22
CA LEU A 58 9.37 7.93 -3.94
C LEU A 58 10.63 8.08 -3.07
N SER A 59 10.75 9.22 -2.38
CA SER A 59 11.77 9.39 -1.34
C SER A 59 11.58 8.35 -0.22
N LYS A 60 12.62 8.13 0.58
CA LYS A 60 12.54 7.23 1.74
C LYS A 60 11.43 7.67 2.71
N ASP A 61 11.34 8.96 3.00
CA ASP A 61 10.35 9.52 3.93
C ASP A 61 8.92 9.36 3.40
N THR A 62 8.70 9.54 2.09
CA THR A 62 7.39 9.34 1.47
C THR A 62 6.99 7.87 1.46
N LEU A 63 7.95 6.96 1.23
CA LEU A 63 7.71 5.52 1.28
C LEU A 63 7.33 5.06 2.71
N GLU A 64 8.05 5.55 3.73
CA GLU A 64 7.73 5.31 5.15
C GLU A 64 6.38 5.96 5.55
N ARG A 65 6.05 7.12 4.95
CA ARG A 65 4.74 7.76 5.13
C ARG A 65 3.61 6.88 4.58
N LYS A 66 3.75 6.34 3.36
CA LYS A 66 2.78 5.39 2.77
C LYS A 66 2.61 4.17 3.67
N GLU A 67 3.70 3.58 4.15
CA GLU A 67 3.67 2.42 5.07
C GLU A 67 2.87 2.70 6.34
N ARG A 68 3.14 3.84 6.98
CA ARG A 68 2.45 4.27 8.20
C ARG A 68 0.96 4.51 7.96
N LEU A 69 0.60 5.19 6.88
CA LEU A 69 -0.80 5.43 6.52
C LEU A 69 -1.55 4.10 6.34
N CYS A 70 -0.97 3.15 5.60
CA CYS A 70 -1.59 1.84 5.44
C CYS A 70 -1.79 1.12 6.78
N ARG A 71 -0.79 1.15 7.68
CA ARG A 71 -0.91 0.52 9.01
C ARG A 71 -1.96 1.17 9.90
N GLU A 72 -2.04 2.50 9.90
CA GLU A 72 -3.04 3.22 10.68
C GLU A 72 -4.47 2.88 10.23
N VAL A 73 -4.71 2.85 8.91
CA VAL A 73 -6.04 2.50 8.38
C VAL A 73 -6.31 1.00 8.55
N LEU A 74 -5.29 0.14 8.43
CA LEU A 74 -5.44 -1.30 8.64
C LEU A 74 -5.83 -1.61 10.10
N ALA A 75 -5.21 -0.94 11.07
CA ALA A 75 -5.57 -1.07 12.49
C ALA A 75 -7.02 -0.64 12.76
N LEU A 76 -7.55 0.33 12.01
CA LEU A 76 -8.97 0.66 12.06
C LEU A 76 -9.84 -0.40 11.42
N ALA A 77 -9.43 -0.93 10.26
CA ALA A 77 -10.14 -2.02 9.60
C ALA A 77 -10.16 -3.30 10.45
N ASP A 78 -9.12 -3.54 11.27
CA ASP A 78 -9.07 -4.63 12.24
C ASP A 78 -10.20 -4.56 13.27
N VAL A 79 -10.56 -3.35 13.71
CA VAL A 79 -11.62 -3.14 14.70
C VAL A 79 -13.00 -3.06 14.05
N LEU A 80 -13.11 -2.34 12.94
CA LEU A 80 -14.40 -2.06 12.28
C LEU A 80 -14.90 -3.23 11.43
N CYS A 81 -13.99 -3.95 10.79
CA CYS A 81 -14.27 -5.02 9.83
C CYS A 81 -13.37 -6.25 10.11
N PRO A 82 -13.55 -6.94 11.25
CA PRO A 82 -12.62 -8.00 11.72
C PRO A 82 -12.61 -9.26 10.84
N GLY A 83 -13.57 -9.41 9.92
CA GLY A 83 -13.61 -10.51 8.96
C GLY A 83 -12.70 -10.29 7.75
N GLU A 84 -12.78 -11.22 6.79
CA GLU A 84 -12.22 -11.03 5.46
C GLU A 84 -12.97 -9.88 4.77
N SER A 85 -12.28 -8.76 4.56
CA SER A 85 -12.88 -7.57 3.96
C SER A 85 -12.01 -7.00 2.85
N ARG A 86 -12.67 -6.44 1.83
CA ARG A 86 -12.05 -5.77 0.69
C ARG A 86 -11.03 -4.72 1.13
N LEU A 87 -11.40 -3.87 2.08
CA LEU A 87 -10.54 -2.79 2.59
C LEU A 87 -9.20 -3.33 3.13
N ARG A 88 -9.25 -4.37 3.96
CA ARG A 88 -8.03 -5.00 4.51
C ARG A 88 -7.16 -5.56 3.40
N ALA A 89 -7.76 -6.26 2.45
CA ALA A 89 -7.05 -6.88 1.35
C ALA A 89 -6.36 -5.84 0.45
N LEU A 90 -7.04 -4.73 0.15
CA LEU A 90 -6.45 -3.59 -0.57
C LEU A 90 -5.28 -2.97 0.21
N LEU A 91 -5.44 -2.73 1.52
CA LEU A 91 -4.37 -2.16 2.35
C LEU A 91 -3.14 -3.08 2.46
N LEU A 92 -3.36 -4.40 2.55
CA LEU A 92 -2.28 -5.40 2.54
C LEU A 92 -1.58 -5.43 1.18
N TYR A 93 -2.32 -5.31 0.09
CA TYR A 93 -1.75 -5.18 -1.25
C TYR A 93 -0.93 -3.89 -1.41
N GLU A 94 -1.36 -2.77 -0.82
CA GLU A 94 -0.56 -1.55 -0.81
C GLU A 94 0.71 -1.71 0.06
N LEU A 95 0.63 -2.39 1.20
CA LEU A 95 1.77 -2.64 2.09
C LEU A 95 2.84 -3.55 1.47
N GLN A 96 2.45 -4.63 0.78
CA GLN A 96 3.45 -5.51 0.15
C GLN A 96 4.29 -4.76 -0.87
N SER A 97 3.69 -3.80 -1.60
CA SER A 97 4.41 -2.97 -2.57
C SER A 97 5.52 -2.17 -1.88
N VAL A 98 5.23 -1.61 -0.72
CA VAL A 98 6.18 -0.85 0.10
C VAL A 98 7.32 -1.73 0.58
N TRP A 99 7.02 -2.89 1.16
CA TRP A 99 8.04 -3.82 1.66
C TRP A 99 8.91 -4.40 0.54
N ARG A 100 8.33 -4.67 -0.64
CA ARG A 100 9.06 -5.09 -1.83
C ARG A 100 10.01 -4.01 -2.31
N GLU A 101 9.58 -2.75 -2.33
CA GLU A 101 10.42 -1.61 -2.66
C GLU A 101 11.53 -1.39 -1.63
N GLN A 102 11.24 -1.55 -0.33
CA GLN A 102 12.24 -1.53 0.73
C GLN A 102 13.28 -2.65 0.55
N HIS A 103 12.86 -3.88 0.21
CA HIS A 103 13.76 -4.98 -0.12
C HIS A 103 14.63 -4.63 -1.34
N ARG A 104 14.05 -4.07 -2.41
CA ARG A 104 14.77 -3.65 -3.62
C ARG A 104 15.85 -2.61 -3.32
N ARG A 105 15.58 -1.69 -2.39
CA ARG A 105 16.52 -0.64 -1.93
C ARG A 105 17.62 -1.15 -1.00
N LEU A 106 17.56 -2.40 -0.52
CA LEU A 106 18.62 -2.94 0.32
C LEU A 106 19.95 -3.03 -0.46
N PRO A 107 21.09 -2.64 0.17
CA PRO A 107 22.41 -2.90 -0.38
C PRO A 107 22.58 -4.38 -0.72
N ARG A 108 23.35 -4.71 -1.76
CA ARG A 108 23.57 -6.10 -2.22
C ARG A 108 23.99 -7.04 -1.08
N LYS A 109 24.86 -6.57 -0.16
CA LYS A 109 25.32 -7.31 1.03
C LYS A 109 24.21 -7.65 2.04
N LEU A 110 23.09 -6.92 2.02
CA LEU A 110 21.96 -7.11 2.94
C LEU A 110 20.77 -7.84 2.30
N ARG A 111 20.82 -8.21 1.02
CA ARG A 111 19.68 -8.88 0.36
C ARG A 111 19.37 -10.28 0.91
N ASN A 112 20.35 -10.94 1.51
CA ASN A 112 20.17 -12.24 2.18
C ASN A 112 20.15 -12.11 3.71
N SER A 113 20.06 -10.88 4.23
CA SER A 113 20.01 -10.64 5.67
C SER A 113 18.69 -11.12 6.29
N PRO A 114 18.64 -11.35 7.62
CA PRO A 114 17.39 -11.62 8.32
C PRO A 114 16.32 -10.55 8.08
N LYS A 115 16.73 -9.27 8.01
CA LYS A 115 15.83 -8.15 7.68
C LYS A 115 15.16 -8.33 6.32
N SER A 116 15.94 -8.74 5.31
CA SER A 116 15.41 -9.00 3.98
C SER A 116 14.42 -10.17 3.98
N LYS A 117 14.74 -11.24 4.71
CA LYS A 117 13.85 -12.40 4.87
C LYS A 117 12.52 -12.00 5.50
N THR A 118 12.55 -11.20 6.57
CA THR A 118 11.33 -10.69 7.22
C THR A 118 10.49 -9.88 6.25
N LEU A 119 11.07 -8.91 5.52
CA LEU A 119 10.33 -8.12 4.53
C LEU A 119 9.63 -9.00 3.48
N LEU A 120 10.33 -9.99 2.95
CA LEU A 120 9.77 -10.89 1.93
C LEU A 120 8.69 -11.82 2.50
N GLN A 121 8.83 -12.27 3.75
CA GLN A 121 7.79 -13.06 4.44
C GLN A 121 6.53 -12.24 4.70
N GLU A 122 6.67 -10.98 5.12
CA GLU A 122 5.53 -10.05 5.28
C GLU A 122 4.83 -9.80 3.93
N CYS A 123 5.60 -9.58 2.85
CA CYS A 123 5.04 -9.49 1.49
C CYS A 123 4.24 -10.75 1.11
N GLU A 124 4.80 -11.93 1.37
CA GLU A 124 4.15 -13.21 1.04
C GLU A 124 2.83 -13.37 1.81
N GLY A 125 2.83 -13.05 3.11
CA GLY A 125 1.62 -13.09 3.94
C GLY A 125 0.54 -12.13 3.45
N ALA A 126 0.92 -10.89 3.13
CA ALA A 126 0.00 -9.89 2.61
C ALA A 126 -0.59 -10.29 1.25
N LEU A 127 0.23 -10.79 0.32
CA LEU A 127 -0.23 -11.24 -1.01
C LEU A 127 -1.17 -12.43 -0.92
N LYS A 128 -0.91 -13.41 -0.04
CA LYS A 128 -1.81 -14.56 0.20
C LYS A 128 -3.21 -14.11 0.63
N VAL A 129 -3.29 -13.13 1.52
CA VAL A 129 -4.59 -12.58 1.95
C VAL A 129 -5.23 -11.78 0.82
N ALA A 130 -4.45 -10.91 0.16
CA ALA A 130 -4.94 -10.07 -0.92
C ALA A 130 -5.51 -10.90 -2.09
N SER A 131 -4.77 -11.90 -2.57
CA SER A 131 -5.22 -12.76 -3.68
C SER A 131 -6.51 -13.49 -3.32
N LYS A 132 -6.54 -14.15 -2.16
CA LYS A 132 -7.70 -14.91 -1.68
C LYS A 132 -8.96 -14.07 -1.54
N VAL A 133 -8.85 -12.87 -0.96
CA VAL A 133 -10.01 -12.02 -0.66
C VAL A 133 -10.50 -11.28 -1.90
N LEU A 134 -9.59 -10.67 -2.65
CA LEU A 134 -9.94 -9.83 -3.80
C LEU A 134 -10.49 -10.65 -4.98
N GLN A 135 -10.06 -11.90 -5.17
CA GLN A 135 -10.63 -12.78 -6.20
C GLN A 135 -12.07 -13.23 -5.94
N ARG A 136 -12.64 -12.92 -4.77
CA ARG A 136 -14.07 -13.16 -4.50
C ARG A 136 -14.97 -12.02 -4.97
N GLU A 137 -14.38 -10.88 -5.32
CA GLU A 137 -15.10 -9.76 -5.88
C GLU A 137 -15.61 -10.11 -7.29
N ALA A 138 -16.55 -9.31 -7.81
CA ALA A 138 -17.11 -9.60 -9.12
C ALA A 138 -16.02 -9.48 -10.21
N PRO A 139 -15.96 -10.36 -11.23
CA PRO A 139 -14.93 -10.31 -12.26
C PRO A 139 -14.86 -9.00 -13.08
N LEU A 140 -15.95 -8.22 -13.06
CA LEU A 140 -16.06 -6.91 -13.70
C LEU A 140 -15.46 -5.77 -12.87
N GLN A 141 -15.09 -6.03 -11.62
CA GLN A 141 -14.49 -5.05 -10.72
C GLN A 141 -12.96 -5.09 -10.80
N ASP A 142 -12.34 -3.92 -10.65
CA ASP A 142 -10.88 -3.78 -10.66
C ASP A 142 -10.23 -4.59 -9.53
N GLU A 143 -10.92 -4.73 -8.39
CA GLU A 143 -10.45 -5.53 -7.27
C GLU A 143 -10.24 -7.00 -7.65
N TYR A 144 -11.12 -7.60 -8.46
CA TYR A 144 -10.91 -8.97 -8.91
C TYR A 144 -9.63 -9.10 -9.75
N GLN A 145 -9.41 -8.15 -10.66
CA GLN A 145 -8.20 -8.11 -11.48
C GLN A 145 -6.94 -7.93 -10.61
N LEU A 146 -7.02 -7.08 -9.59
CA LEU A 146 -5.96 -6.89 -8.61
C LEU A 146 -5.68 -8.18 -7.81
N GLY A 147 -6.72 -8.95 -7.50
CA GLY A 147 -6.59 -10.27 -6.87
C GLY A 147 -5.86 -11.30 -7.73
N LEU A 148 -6.10 -11.29 -9.05
CA LEU A 148 -5.34 -12.13 -10.00
C LEU A 148 -3.87 -11.69 -10.09
N GLN A 149 -3.62 -10.38 -10.14
CA GLN A 149 -2.27 -9.83 -10.12
C GLN A 149 -1.53 -10.22 -8.82
N ALA A 150 -2.19 -10.13 -7.67
CA ALA A 150 -1.62 -10.52 -6.39
C ALA A 150 -1.20 -12.00 -6.36
N GLU A 151 -1.97 -12.89 -6.99
CA GLU A 151 -1.63 -14.32 -7.10
C GLU A 151 -0.40 -14.56 -7.97
N ALA A 152 -0.31 -13.88 -9.11
CA ALA A 152 0.88 -13.95 -9.98
C ALA A 152 2.13 -13.44 -9.24
N GLU A 153 2.03 -12.29 -8.58
CA GLU A 153 3.11 -11.71 -7.78
C GLU A 153 3.52 -12.59 -6.59
N LEU A 154 2.58 -13.32 -6.00
CA LEU A 154 2.84 -14.29 -4.93
C LEU A 154 3.68 -15.45 -5.44
N HIS A 155 3.31 -16.03 -6.58
CA HIS A 155 4.05 -17.14 -7.18
C HIS A 155 5.50 -16.74 -7.53
N GLU A 156 5.69 -15.55 -8.12
CA GLU A 156 7.02 -14.99 -8.37
C GLU A 156 7.83 -14.79 -7.09
N LEU A 157 7.20 -14.26 -6.04
CA LEU A 157 7.84 -14.00 -4.76
C LEU A 157 8.25 -15.29 -4.05
N SER A 158 7.39 -16.31 -4.00
CA SER A 158 7.72 -17.60 -3.38
C SER A 158 8.88 -18.30 -4.12
N SER A 159 8.95 -18.17 -5.45
CA SER A 159 10.10 -18.63 -6.23
C SER A 159 11.38 -17.88 -5.87
N LEU A 160 11.31 -16.56 -5.69
CA LEU A 160 12.44 -15.74 -5.27
C LEU A 160 12.93 -16.10 -3.86
N ILE A 161 12.02 -16.22 -2.89
CA ILE A 161 12.35 -16.61 -1.49
C ILE A 161 13.05 -17.97 -1.48
N THR A 162 12.54 -18.93 -2.24
CA THR A 162 13.14 -20.26 -2.36
C THR A 162 14.56 -20.22 -2.92
N LYS A 163 14.84 -19.31 -3.87
CA LYS A 163 16.19 -19.15 -4.46
C LYS A 163 17.17 -18.42 -3.52
N LEU A 164 16.69 -17.48 -2.72
CA LEU A 164 17.54 -16.65 -1.85
C LEU A 164 17.89 -17.31 -0.52
N PHE A 165 17.03 -18.18 0.01
CA PHE A 165 17.14 -18.73 1.37
C PHE A 165 17.05 -20.26 1.46
N ARG A 166 17.17 -20.98 0.34
CA ARG A 166 17.58 -22.41 0.37
C ARG A 166 19.07 -22.51 0.63
#